data_AF-A0A2S7SQ20-F1
#
_entry.id   AF-A0A2S7SQ20-F1
#
_cell.length_a   1.000
_cell.length_b   1.000
_cell.length_c   1.000
_cell.angle_alpha   90.00
_cell.angle_beta   90.00
_cell.angle_gamma   90.00
#
_symmetry.space_group_name_H-M   'P 1'
#
loop_
_entity.id
_entity.type
_entity.pdbx_description
1 polymer ?
#
loop_
_entity_poly.entity_id
_entity_poly.type
_entity_poly.pdbx_seq_one_letter_code
_entity_poly.pdbx_strand_id
1 'polypeptide(L)'
;MICRIFIEFNYSVMEINENLIKSYQLKIRKLNTKLLEKQKQLDEANDQMKNLLSEMEILKKQVGLNKRLENQYNHRDTWINKIAFIIATANKPLRSVDIIALLLMKEPVLEQKTSKEKFISAFLNIAVKYNRLIPFKLRGIRGNFYCLPQWMDQEGNPEIEMLAKIR
;
A
#
# COMPACT_ATOMS: atom_id res chain seq x y z
N MET A 1 64.15 47.08 40.18
CA MET A 1 63.92 45.70 39.70
C MET A 1 62.43 45.34 39.69
N ILE A 2 61.67 45.68 40.73
CA ILE A 2 60.23 45.34 40.90
C ILE A 2 59.32 45.89 39.77
N CYS A 3 59.51 47.12 39.30
CA CYS A 3 58.67 47.69 38.23
C CYS A 3 58.76 46.95 36.89
N ARG A 4 59.92 46.35 36.57
CA ARG A 4 60.13 45.67 35.27
C ARG A 4 59.39 44.33 35.22
N ILE A 5 59.41 43.59 36.33
CA ILE A 5 58.70 42.31 36.51
C ILE A 5 57.18 42.53 36.43
N PHE A 6 56.67 43.62 37.01
CA PHE A 6 55.23 43.93 36.98
C PHE A 6 54.72 44.27 35.57
N ILE A 7 55.53 44.95 34.77
CA ILE A 7 55.19 45.28 33.37
C ILE A 7 55.19 44.02 32.50
N GLU A 8 56.21 43.17 32.62
CA GLU A 8 56.29 41.91 31.86
C GLU A 8 55.16 40.94 32.23
N PHE A 9 54.80 40.87 33.52
CA PHE A 9 53.68 40.06 33.98
C PHE A 9 52.34 40.55 33.39
N ASN A 10 52.07 41.86 33.43
CA ASN A 10 50.85 42.41 32.84
C ASN A 10 50.79 42.22 31.32
N TYR A 11 51.93 42.34 30.63
CA TYR A 11 51.99 42.09 29.19
C TYR A 11 51.68 40.62 28.84
N SER A 12 52.25 39.68 29.60
CA SER A 12 52.00 38.25 29.44
C SER A 12 50.53 37.87 29.70
N VAL A 13 49.92 38.41 30.77
CA VAL A 13 48.50 38.18 31.08
C VAL A 13 47.58 38.74 29.98
N MET A 14 47.92 39.90 29.42
CA MET A 14 47.16 40.52 28.36
C MET A 14 47.24 39.73 27.04
N GLU A 15 48.43 39.20 26.71
CA GLU A 15 48.65 38.33 25.55
C GLU A 15 47.90 36.99 25.66
N ILE A 16 47.88 36.39 26.86
CA ILE A 16 47.09 35.17 27.14
C ILE A 16 45.59 35.44 26.95
N ASN A 17 45.09 36.57 27.45
CA ASN A 17 43.69 36.95 27.29
C ASN A 17 43.31 37.20 25.83
N GLU A 18 44.16 37.86 25.04
CA GLU A 18 43.92 38.04 23.60
C GLU A 18 43.85 36.70 22.85
N ASN A 19 44.76 35.77 23.15
CA ASN A 19 44.77 34.45 22.53
C ASN A 19 43.51 33.65 22.90
N LEU A 20 43.04 33.78 24.15
CA LEU A 20 41.80 33.16 24.61
C LEU A 20 40.58 33.75 23.89
N ILE A 21 40.51 35.08 23.72
CA ILE A 21 39.44 35.76 23.00
C ILE A 21 39.40 35.31 21.53
N LYS A 22 40.57 35.27 20.86
CA LYS A 22 40.68 34.79 19.46
C LYS A 22 40.20 33.34 19.31
N SER A 23 40.55 32.47 20.26
CA SER A 23 40.08 31.08 20.31
C SER A 23 38.56 30.98 20.42
N TYR A 24 37.94 31.73 21.33
CA TYR A 24 36.48 31.75 21.48
C TYR A 24 35.77 32.29 20.25
N GLN A 25 36.30 33.36 19.62
CA GLN A 25 35.75 33.90 18.37
C GLN A 25 35.78 32.88 17.23
N LEU A 26 36.88 32.12 17.10
CA LEU A 26 36.99 31.03 16.14
C LEU A 26 35.96 29.93 16.40
N LYS A 27 35.72 29.57 17.68
CA LYS A 27 34.74 28.56 18.06
C LYS A 27 33.31 29.01 17.77
N ILE A 28 32.97 30.26 18.07
CA ILE A 28 31.67 30.87 17.74
C ILE A 28 31.45 30.88 16.22
N ARG A 29 32.44 31.28 15.43
CA ARG A 29 32.35 31.24 13.96
C ARG A 29 32.06 29.83 13.45
N LYS A 30 32.79 28.82 13.92
CA LYS A 30 32.60 27.42 13.54
C LYS A 30 31.23 26.88 13.94
N LEU A 31 30.69 27.32 15.08
CA LEU A 31 29.35 26.93 15.52
C LEU A 31 28.28 27.59 14.64
N ASN A 32 28.44 28.87 14.32
CA ASN A 32 27.49 29.58 13.46
C ASN A 32 27.45 29.02 12.04
N THR A 33 28.59 28.64 11.46
CA THR A 33 28.61 27.99 10.14
C THR A 33 27.91 26.63 10.16
N LYS A 34 28.14 25.82 11.19
CA LYS A 34 27.45 24.54 11.36
C LYS A 34 25.95 24.72 11.57
N LEU A 35 25.54 25.74 12.33
CA LEU A 35 24.13 26.02 12.59
C LEU A 35 23.43 26.45 11.30
N LEU A 36 24.07 27.29 10.49
CA LEU A 36 23.56 27.70 9.18
C LEU A 36 23.40 26.52 8.22
N GLU A 37 24.40 25.63 8.17
CA GLU A 37 24.36 24.44 7.33
C GLU A 37 23.26 23.46 7.77
N LYS A 38 23.09 23.29 9.08
CA LYS A 38 21.99 22.48 9.64
C LYS A 38 20.63 23.08 9.35
N GLN A 39 20.49 24.41 9.43
CA GLN A 39 19.25 25.08 9.08
C GLN A 39 18.89 24.85 7.62
N LYS A 40 19.87 24.98 6.71
CA LYS A 40 19.67 24.72 5.28
C LYS A 40 19.24 23.28 5.00
N GLN A 41 19.87 22.30 5.65
CA GLN A 41 19.46 20.89 5.55
C GLN A 41 18.02 20.66 6.02
N LEU A 42 17.59 21.37 7.06
CA LEU A 42 16.24 21.27 7.61
C LEU A 42 15.20 21.84 6.64
N ASP A 43 15.53 22.98 6.01
CA ASP A 43 14.67 23.61 5.01
C ASP A 43 14.53 22.71 3.76
N GLU A 44 15.63 22.16 3.25
CA GLU A 44 15.63 21.21 2.13
C GLU A 44 14.81 19.95 2.44
N ALA A 45 14.95 19.38 3.63
CA ALA A 45 14.17 18.21 4.06
C ALA A 45 12.67 18.52 4.18
N ASN A 46 12.31 19.71 4.67
CA ASN A 46 10.92 20.14 4.77
C ASN A 46 10.27 20.32 3.38
N ASP A 47 11.01 20.86 2.42
CA ASP A 47 10.52 21.01 1.05
C ASP A 47 10.33 19.65 0.36
N GLN A 48 11.28 18.73 0.55
CA GLN A 48 11.12 17.34 0.09
C GLN A 48 9.89 16.68 0.72
N MET A 49 9.67 16.87 2.03
CA MET A 49 8.53 16.30 2.73
C MET A 49 7.19 16.87 2.22
N LYS A 50 7.12 18.17 1.92
CA LYS A 50 5.93 18.78 1.30
C LYS A 50 5.63 18.20 -0.08
N ASN A 51 6.66 17.99 -0.89
CA ASN A 51 6.51 17.39 -2.23
C ASN A 51 6.02 15.94 -2.14
N LEU A 52 6.58 15.13 -1.23
CA LEU A 52 6.12 13.76 -1.02
C LEU A 52 4.67 13.70 -0.52
N LEU A 53 4.26 14.63 0.34
CA LEU A 53 2.88 14.70 0.83
C LEU A 53 1.88 15.03 -0.29
N SER A 54 2.23 15.95 -1.20
CA SER A 54 1.37 16.29 -2.33
C SER A 54 1.27 15.13 -3.34
N GLU A 55 2.38 14.45 -3.64
CA GLU A 55 2.40 13.23 -4.46
C GLU A 55 1.55 12.11 -3.83
N MET A 56 1.69 11.88 -2.53
CA MET A 56 0.87 10.91 -1.80
C MET A 56 -0.63 11.24 -1.88
N GLU A 57 -1.00 12.51 -1.83
CA GLU A 57 -2.41 12.91 -1.94
C GLU A 57 -2.97 12.68 -3.36
N ILE A 58 -2.18 12.99 -4.39
CA ILE A 58 -2.51 12.70 -5.78
C ILE A 58 -2.68 11.19 -6.00
N LEU A 59 -1.71 10.39 -5.53
CA LEU A 59 -1.76 8.94 -5.62
C LEU A 59 -2.95 8.36 -4.87
N LYS A 60 -3.27 8.86 -3.67
CA LYS A 60 -4.48 8.43 -2.93
C LYS A 60 -5.76 8.72 -3.71
N LYS A 61 -5.86 9.88 -4.37
CA LYS A 61 -7.02 10.22 -5.21
C LYS A 61 -7.11 9.28 -6.41
N GLN A 62 -6.00 9.03 -7.11
CA GLN A 62 -5.94 8.10 -8.25
C GLN A 62 -6.30 6.67 -7.84
N VAL A 63 -5.72 6.17 -6.75
CA VAL A 63 -6.04 4.83 -6.21
C VAL A 63 -7.49 4.76 -5.72
N GLY A 64 -8.01 5.81 -5.10
CA GLY A 64 -9.41 5.87 -4.67
C GLY A 64 -10.40 5.85 -5.84
N LEU A 65 -10.08 6.54 -6.93
CA LEU A 65 -10.82 6.50 -8.19
C LEU A 65 -10.76 5.12 -8.84
N ASN A 66 -9.57 4.51 -8.92
CA ASN A 66 -9.39 3.16 -9.45
C ASN A 66 -10.13 2.11 -8.62
N LYS A 67 -10.11 2.19 -7.28
CA LYS A 67 -10.89 1.31 -6.41
C LYS A 67 -12.40 1.43 -6.61
N ARG A 68 -12.91 2.62 -6.98
CA ARG A 68 -14.34 2.78 -7.31
C ARG A 68 -14.69 2.12 -8.66
N LEU A 69 -13.79 2.21 -9.64
CA LEU A 69 -13.95 1.58 -10.95
C LEU A 69 -13.76 0.05 -10.89
N GLU A 70 -12.79 -0.45 -10.12
CA GLU A 70 -12.53 -1.88 -9.90
C GLU A 70 -13.64 -2.61 -9.14
N ASN A 71 -14.57 -1.89 -8.51
CA ASN A 71 -15.67 -2.49 -7.75
C ASN A 71 -16.96 -2.63 -8.56
N GLN A 72 -16.99 -2.19 -9.81
CA GLN A 72 -18.19 -2.19 -10.65
C GLN A 72 -17.90 -2.91 -11.98
N TYR A 73 -18.41 -4.13 -12.13
CA TYR A 73 -18.62 -4.69 -13.47
C TYR A 73 -19.80 -3.95 -14.12
N ASN A 74 -19.87 -3.93 -15.45
CA ASN A 74 -20.97 -3.27 -16.14
C ASN A 74 -22.25 -4.07 -15.91
N HIS A 75 -23.34 -3.43 -15.46
CA HIS A 75 -24.62 -4.15 -15.26
C HIS A 75 -25.14 -4.86 -16.52
N ARG A 76 -24.68 -4.44 -17.72
CA ARG A 76 -24.99 -5.08 -19.00
C ARG A 76 -24.14 -6.31 -19.32
N ASP A 77 -23.13 -6.61 -18.51
CA ASP A 77 -22.28 -7.79 -18.69
C ASP A 77 -23.06 -9.09 -18.56
N THR A 78 -22.58 -10.13 -19.21
CA THR A 78 -23.16 -11.48 -19.07
C THR A 78 -22.98 -11.98 -17.65
N TRP A 79 -23.91 -12.81 -17.16
CA TRP A 79 -23.81 -13.42 -15.82
C TRP A 79 -22.49 -14.17 -15.61
N ILE A 80 -21.91 -14.75 -16.66
CA ILE A 80 -20.58 -15.39 -16.61
C ILE A 80 -19.49 -14.38 -16.25
N ASN A 81 -19.48 -13.23 -16.93
CA ASN A 81 -18.51 -12.16 -16.65
C ASN A 81 -18.73 -11.58 -15.26
N LYS A 82 -19.99 -11.37 -14.84
CA LYS A 82 -20.31 -10.91 -13.48
C LYS A 82 -19.77 -11.89 -12.43
N ILE A 83 -19.97 -13.20 -12.60
CA ILE A 83 -19.46 -14.22 -11.68
C ILE A 83 -17.93 -14.23 -11.65
N ALA A 84 -17.28 -14.24 -12.83
CA ALA A 84 -15.82 -14.22 -12.91
C ALA A 84 -15.22 -12.98 -12.25
N PHE A 85 -15.86 -11.82 -12.44
CA PHE A 85 -15.48 -10.58 -11.79
C PHE A 85 -15.63 -10.68 -10.26
N ILE A 86 -16.75 -11.18 -9.74
CA ILE A 86 -16.95 -11.35 -8.30
C ILE A 86 -15.86 -12.22 -7.68
N ILE A 87 -15.49 -13.31 -8.34
CA ILE A 87 -14.41 -14.19 -7.89
C ILE A 87 -13.07 -13.44 -7.90
N ALA A 88 -12.77 -12.72 -9.00
CA ALA A 88 -11.56 -11.91 -9.12
C ALA A 88 -11.46 -10.82 -8.03
N THR A 89 -12.53 -10.05 -7.80
CA THR A 89 -12.59 -8.98 -6.80
C THR A 89 -12.50 -9.52 -5.39
N ALA A 90 -13.10 -10.68 -5.11
CA ALA A 90 -12.96 -11.34 -3.81
C ALA A 90 -11.53 -11.87 -3.56
N ASN A 91 -10.72 -11.97 -4.62
CA ASN A 91 -9.34 -12.45 -4.62
C ASN A 91 -9.14 -13.79 -3.87
N LYS A 92 -10.15 -14.66 -3.96
CA LYS A 92 -10.11 -16.00 -3.38
C LYS A 92 -11.06 -16.94 -4.12
N PRO A 93 -10.81 -18.25 -4.09
CA PRO A 93 -11.78 -19.23 -4.57
C PRO A 93 -13.08 -19.14 -3.76
N LEU A 94 -14.21 -19.18 -4.45
CA LEU A 94 -15.54 -19.05 -3.82
C LEU A 94 -16.42 -20.26 -4.13
N ARG A 95 -17.33 -20.59 -3.21
CA ARG A 95 -18.40 -21.55 -3.48
C ARG A 95 -19.58 -20.86 -4.12
N SER A 96 -20.48 -21.65 -4.72
CA SER A 96 -21.73 -21.14 -5.31
C SER A 96 -22.55 -20.30 -4.32
N VAL A 97 -22.61 -20.71 -3.05
CA VAL A 97 -23.32 -19.98 -1.98
C VAL A 97 -22.71 -18.60 -1.75
N ASP A 98 -21.37 -18.54 -1.66
CA ASP A 98 -20.65 -17.30 -1.40
C ASP A 98 -20.75 -16.35 -2.62
N ILE A 99 -20.71 -16.90 -3.84
CA ILE A 99 -20.93 -16.17 -5.09
C ILE A 99 -22.34 -15.56 -5.13
N ILE A 100 -23.37 -16.33 -4.75
CA ILE A 100 -24.76 -15.85 -4.70
C ILE A 100 -24.89 -14.71 -3.69
N ALA A 101 -24.31 -14.84 -2.50
CA ALA A 101 -24.36 -13.80 -1.48
C ALA A 101 -23.73 -12.47 -1.97
N LEU A 102 -22.57 -12.55 -2.62
CA LEU A 102 -21.89 -11.36 -3.17
C LEU A 102 -22.63 -10.77 -4.37
N LEU A 103 -23.25 -11.60 -5.21
CA LEU A 103 -24.06 -11.13 -6.33
C LEU A 103 -25.36 -10.47 -5.86
N LEU A 104 -26.00 -10.97 -4.81
CA LEU A 104 -27.23 -10.37 -4.27
C LEU A 104 -27.01 -8.93 -3.80
N MET A 105 -25.86 -8.64 -3.19
CA MET A 105 -25.52 -7.28 -2.77
C MET A 105 -25.40 -6.29 -3.94
N LYS A 106 -25.11 -6.77 -5.16
CA LYS A 106 -24.87 -5.94 -6.35
C LYS A 106 -26.01 -6.02 -7.39
N GLU A 107 -26.79 -7.09 -7.39
CA GLU A 107 -27.86 -7.38 -8.37
C GLU A 107 -29.14 -7.77 -7.64
N PRO A 108 -29.95 -6.79 -7.19
CA PRO A 108 -31.21 -7.06 -6.50
C PRO A 108 -32.22 -7.82 -7.39
N VAL A 109 -32.06 -7.80 -8.72
CA VAL A 109 -32.87 -8.60 -9.67
C VAL A 109 -32.74 -10.11 -9.38
N LEU A 110 -31.65 -10.56 -8.76
CA LEU A 110 -31.46 -11.95 -8.38
C LEU A 110 -32.39 -12.36 -7.21
N GLU A 111 -32.86 -11.42 -6.40
CA GLU A 111 -33.82 -11.70 -5.31
C GLU A 111 -35.15 -12.22 -5.83
N GLN A 112 -35.58 -11.69 -6.97
CA GLN A 112 -36.85 -12.00 -7.63
C GLN A 112 -36.90 -13.42 -8.24
N LYS A 113 -35.76 -14.14 -8.27
CA LYS A 113 -35.69 -15.49 -8.82
C LYS A 113 -36.12 -16.53 -7.78
N THR A 114 -37.02 -17.43 -8.18
CA THR A 114 -37.57 -18.52 -7.36
C THR A 114 -36.50 -19.45 -6.80
N SER A 115 -35.45 -19.75 -7.57
CA SER A 115 -34.30 -20.52 -7.12
C SER A 115 -33.00 -19.93 -7.64
N LYS A 116 -32.34 -19.16 -6.76
CA LYS A 116 -31.08 -18.47 -7.03
C LYS A 116 -29.96 -19.46 -7.36
N GLU A 117 -29.93 -20.57 -6.63
CA GLU A 117 -28.97 -21.65 -6.84
C GLU A 117 -29.10 -22.27 -8.23
N LYS A 118 -30.31 -22.63 -8.67
CA LYS A 118 -30.52 -23.19 -10.02
C LYS A 118 -30.15 -22.19 -11.11
N PHE A 119 -30.51 -20.93 -10.91
CA PHE A 119 -30.20 -19.86 -11.85
C PHE A 119 -28.69 -19.67 -12.02
N ILE A 120 -27.94 -19.49 -10.92
CA ILE A 120 -26.49 -19.30 -10.96
C ILE A 120 -25.75 -20.58 -11.39
N SER A 121 -26.23 -21.76 -10.99
CA SER A 121 -25.60 -23.04 -11.37
C SER A 121 -25.57 -23.23 -12.89
N ALA A 122 -26.59 -22.79 -13.63
CA ALA A 122 -26.59 -22.85 -15.08
C ALA A 122 -25.42 -22.03 -15.67
N PHE A 123 -25.21 -20.81 -15.18
CA PHE A 123 -24.11 -19.95 -15.64
C PHE A 123 -22.74 -20.43 -15.18
N LEU A 124 -22.63 -21.02 -13.99
CA LEU A 124 -21.40 -21.65 -13.52
C LEU A 124 -20.99 -22.81 -14.43
N ASN A 125 -21.94 -23.68 -14.81
CA ASN A 125 -21.66 -24.78 -15.72
C ASN A 125 -21.19 -24.29 -17.09
N ILE A 126 -21.80 -23.21 -17.60
CA ILE A 126 -21.37 -22.57 -18.85
C ILE A 126 -19.97 -21.96 -18.71
N ALA A 127 -19.70 -21.26 -17.59
CA ALA A 127 -18.39 -20.66 -17.32
C ALA A 127 -17.28 -21.72 -17.24
N VAL A 128 -17.57 -22.87 -16.64
CA VAL A 128 -16.66 -24.03 -16.60
C VAL A 128 -16.45 -24.60 -18.00
N LYS A 129 -17.53 -24.79 -18.78
CA LYS A 129 -17.43 -25.29 -20.16
C LYS A 129 -16.54 -24.43 -21.05
N TYR A 130 -16.56 -23.11 -20.86
CA TYR A 130 -15.73 -22.17 -21.61
C TYR A 130 -14.37 -21.87 -20.94
N ASN A 131 -13.95 -22.66 -19.95
CA ASN A 131 -12.71 -22.49 -19.21
C ASN A 131 -12.54 -21.06 -18.64
N ARG A 132 -13.65 -20.39 -18.32
CA ARG A 132 -13.63 -19.09 -17.63
C ARG A 132 -13.46 -19.26 -16.13
N LEU A 133 -13.90 -20.40 -15.61
CA LEU A 133 -13.75 -20.81 -14.22
C LEU A 133 -13.34 -22.27 -14.17
N ILE A 134 -12.54 -22.62 -13.17
CA ILE A 134 -12.14 -24.00 -12.92
C ILE A 134 -12.74 -24.45 -11.59
N PRO A 135 -13.55 -25.53 -11.59
CA PRO A 135 -14.07 -26.08 -10.35
C PRO A 135 -13.03 -27.01 -9.73
N PHE A 136 -12.79 -26.89 -8.43
CA PHE A 136 -12.01 -27.85 -7.67
C PHE A 136 -12.71 -28.21 -6.36
N LYS A 137 -12.35 -29.37 -5.82
CA LYS A 137 -12.97 -29.91 -4.61
C LYS A 137 -11.93 -30.00 -3.51
N LEU A 138 -12.20 -29.32 -2.39
CA LEU A 138 -11.39 -29.47 -1.18
C LEU A 138 -11.86 -30.70 -0.41
N ARG A 139 -10.91 -31.50 0.10
CA ARG A 139 -11.23 -32.66 0.96
C ARG A 139 -11.91 -32.15 2.25
N GLY A 140 -13.03 -32.77 2.61
CA GLY A 140 -13.78 -32.45 3.84
C GLY A 140 -14.84 -31.35 3.71
N ILE A 141 -14.91 -30.63 2.57
CA ILE A 141 -15.95 -29.62 2.33
C ILE A 141 -16.95 -30.12 1.30
N ARG A 142 -18.26 -29.90 1.55
CA ARG A 142 -19.32 -30.21 0.60
C ARG A 142 -19.43 -29.10 -0.45
N GLY A 143 -19.43 -29.50 -1.72
CA GLY A 143 -19.53 -28.59 -2.87
C GLY A 143 -18.19 -28.29 -3.52
N ASN A 144 -18.25 -27.61 -4.66
CA ASN A 144 -17.06 -27.21 -5.42
C ASN A 144 -16.73 -25.74 -5.12
N PHE A 145 -15.44 -25.44 -5.11
CA PHE A 145 -14.92 -24.09 -5.19
C PHE A 145 -14.65 -23.75 -6.65
N TYR A 146 -14.89 -22.50 -7.02
CA TYR A 146 -14.63 -21.97 -8.34
C TYR A 146 -13.48 -20.97 -8.25
N CYS A 147 -12.45 -21.17 -9.06
CA CYS A 147 -11.30 -20.29 -9.20
C CYS A 147 -11.15 -19.78 -10.64
N LEU A 148 -10.35 -18.73 -10.81
CA LEU A 148 -9.92 -18.28 -12.13
C LEU A 148 -8.85 -19.24 -12.68
N PRO A 149 -8.79 -19.42 -14.02
CA PRO A 149 -7.78 -20.28 -14.64
C PRO A 149 -6.33 -19.85 -14.36
N GLN A 150 -6.12 -18.57 -14.10
CA GLN A 150 -4.81 -17.99 -13.79
C GLN A 150 -4.29 -18.40 -12.41
N TRP A 151 -5.14 -18.96 -11.55
CA TRP A 151 -4.82 -19.38 -10.18
C TRP A 151 -4.56 -20.88 -10.07
N MET A 152 -4.33 -21.52 -11.23
CA MET A 152 -4.05 -22.93 -11.34
C MET A 152 -2.65 -23.10 -11.90
N ASP A 153 -1.91 -24.02 -11.30
CA ASP A 153 -0.57 -24.41 -11.78
C ASP A 153 -0.68 -25.15 -13.13
N GLN A 154 0.48 -25.37 -13.77
CA GLN A 154 0.58 -26.13 -15.04
C GLN A 154 0.00 -27.56 -14.93
N GLU A 155 -0.06 -28.09 -13.71
CA GLU A 155 -0.61 -29.42 -13.38
C GLU A 155 -2.12 -29.40 -13.11
N GLY A 156 -2.77 -28.23 -13.16
CA GLY A 156 -4.20 -28.09 -12.88
C GLY A 156 -4.54 -28.16 -11.38
N ASN A 157 -3.59 -27.82 -10.52
CA ASN A 157 -3.79 -27.70 -9.07
C ASN A 157 -3.96 -26.22 -8.68
N PRO A 158 -4.80 -25.87 -7.70
CA PRO A 158 -4.88 -24.50 -7.20
C PRO A 158 -3.58 -24.10 -6.52
N GLU A 159 -3.10 -22.88 -6.79
CA GLU A 159 -1.91 -22.33 -6.14
C GLU A 159 -2.04 -22.36 -4.61
N ILE A 160 -0.92 -22.64 -3.92
CA ILE A 160 -0.87 -22.74 -2.45
C ILE A 160 -1.38 -21.45 -1.78
N GLU A 161 -1.09 -20.29 -2.37
CA GLU A 161 -1.57 -18.99 -1.88
C GLU A 161 -3.10 -18.93 -1.85
N MET A 162 -3.76 -19.49 -2.88
CA MET A 162 -5.22 -19.45 -2.98
C MET A 162 -5.90 -20.44 -2.05
N LEU A 163 -5.25 -21.57 -1.75
CA LEU A 163 -5.72 -22.48 -0.71
C LEU A 163 -5.64 -21.85 0.69
N ALA A 164 -4.62 -21.03 0.96
CA ALA A 164 -4.48 -20.34 2.24
C ALA A 164 -5.63 -19.34 2.49
N LYS A 165 -6.16 -18.69 1.44
CA LYS A 165 -7.25 -17.70 1.52
C LYS A 165 -8.65 -18.29 1.74
N ILE A 166 -8.79 -19.61 1.71
CA ILE A 166 -10.07 -20.32 1.97
C ILE A 166 -10.32 -20.47 3.47
N ARG A 167 -9.28 -20.37 4.31
CA ARG A 167 -9.36 -20.48 5.77
C ARG A 167 -9.93 -19.23 6.44
#